data_AF-A0A970B0X2-F1
#
_entry.id   AF-A0A970B0X2-F1
#
_cell.length_a   1.000
_cell.length_b   1.000
_cell.length_c   1.000
_cell.angle_alpha   90.00
_cell.angle_beta   90.00
_cell.angle_gamma   90.00
#
_symmetry.space_group_name_H-M   'P 1'
#
loop_
_entity.id
_entity.type
_entity.pdbx_description
1 polymer ?
#
loop_
_entity_poly.entity_id
_entity_poly.type
_entity_poly.pdbx_seq_one_letter_code
_entity_poly.pdbx_strand_id
1 'polypeptide(L)'
;MFGAGAMSRKDPDFMAAFVLNHILGGGGFASKLMEEVREKRGLAYSVYSYLYPLRKSAIFSGSVATKNESIAQSLDVIRAELNRMATEGPTATDLDNAKSI
;
A
#
# COMPACT_ATOMS: atom_id res chain seq x y z
N MET A 1 -2.72 3.55 12.22
CA MET A 1 -1.80 2.59 11.55
C MET A 1 -2.56 1.31 11.26
N PHE A 2 -2.11 0.55 10.27
CA PHE A 2 -2.60 -0.77 9.91
C PHE A 2 -1.41 -1.66 9.52
N GLY A 3 -1.58 -2.98 9.52
CA GLY A 3 -0.51 -3.88 9.15
C GLY A 3 -0.92 -5.34 9.10
N ALA A 4 -0.03 -6.15 8.54
CA ALA A 4 -0.18 -7.59 8.38
C ALA A 4 1.21 -8.28 8.45
N GLY A 5 1.21 -9.61 8.53
CA GLY A 5 2.44 -10.38 8.28
C GLY A 5 2.92 -10.17 6.86
N ALA A 6 4.24 -10.20 6.66
CA ALA A 6 4.85 -10.15 5.34
C ALA A 6 5.81 -11.32 5.13
N MET A 7 6.48 -11.32 3.97
CA MET A 7 7.43 -12.35 3.56
C MET A 7 8.88 -12.00 3.87
N SER A 8 9.71 -13.03 4.07
CA SER A 8 11.13 -12.90 4.33
C SER A 8 11.87 -12.21 3.17
N ARG A 9 13.01 -11.55 3.45
CA ARG A 9 13.86 -10.95 2.40
C ARG A 9 14.36 -11.97 1.36
N LYS A 10 14.48 -13.23 1.78
CA LYS A 10 14.96 -14.37 0.98
C LYS A 10 13.85 -15.12 0.26
N ASP A 11 12.59 -14.71 0.46
CA ASP A 11 11.47 -15.28 -0.26
C ASP A 11 11.62 -15.02 -1.77
N PRO A 12 11.41 -16.01 -2.66
CA PRO A 12 11.51 -15.81 -4.11
C PRO A 12 10.58 -14.69 -4.60
N ASP A 13 9.43 -14.49 -3.95
CA ASP A 13 8.45 -13.48 -4.33
C ASP A 13 8.73 -12.10 -3.71
N PHE A 14 9.82 -11.95 -2.96
CA PHE A 14 10.11 -10.69 -2.25
C PHE A 14 10.21 -9.49 -3.20
N MET A 15 10.81 -9.66 -4.38
CA MET A 15 10.90 -8.58 -5.36
C MET A 15 9.54 -8.24 -5.96
N ALA A 16 8.69 -9.24 -6.20
CA ALA A 16 7.32 -9.01 -6.64
C ALA A 16 6.51 -8.25 -5.59
N ALA A 17 6.61 -8.65 -4.31
CA ALA A 17 5.97 -7.95 -3.21
C ALA A 17 6.51 -6.52 -3.01
N PHE A 18 7.81 -6.30 -3.24
CA PHE A 18 8.42 -4.97 -3.15
C PHE A 18 7.83 -4.01 -4.21
N VAL A 19 7.72 -4.46 -5.46
CA VAL A 19 7.09 -3.70 -6.54
C VAL A 19 5.60 -3.49 -6.24
N LEU A 20 4.90 -4.52 -5.75
CA LEU A 20 3.51 -4.40 -5.36
C LEU A 20 3.31 -3.35 -4.26
N ASN A 21 4.17 -3.33 -3.24
CA ASN A 21 4.11 -2.31 -2.19
C ASN A 21 4.37 -0.91 -2.76
N HIS A 22 5.29 -0.76 -3.71
CA HIS A 22 5.53 0.51 -4.38
C HIS A 22 4.26 1.03 -5.06
N ILE A 23 3.57 0.19 -5.83
CA ILE A 23 2.28 0.53 -6.47
C ILE A 23 1.22 0.87 -5.42
N LEU A 24 1.13 0.07 -4.37
CA LEU A 24 0.06 0.18 -3.38
C LEU A 24 0.18 1.45 -2.54
N GLY A 25 1.31 1.67 -1.87
CA GLY A 25 1.47 2.76 -0.90
C GLY A 25 2.90 3.24 -0.67
N GLY A 26 3.89 2.61 -1.30
CA GLY A 26 5.30 2.97 -1.19
C GLY A 26 5.78 4.02 -2.21
N GLY A 27 5.04 4.20 -3.31
CA GLY A 27 5.38 5.08 -4.43
C GLY A 27 5.04 6.56 -4.23
N GLY A 28 4.73 6.98 -3.00
CA GLY A 28 4.34 8.37 -2.72
C GLY A 28 3.06 8.76 -3.46
N PHE A 29 3.06 9.93 -4.11
CA PHE A 29 1.88 10.47 -4.81
C PHE A 29 1.38 9.59 -5.96
N ALA A 30 2.24 8.76 -6.55
CA ALA A 30 1.83 7.84 -7.63
C ALA A 30 1.19 6.53 -7.10
N SER A 31 1.11 6.35 -5.79
CA SER A 31 0.58 5.12 -5.19
C SER A 31 -0.94 5.09 -5.15
N LYS A 32 -1.52 3.88 -5.21
CA LYS A 32 -2.98 3.68 -5.18
C LYS A 32 -3.64 4.20 -3.91
N LEU A 33 -2.99 4.05 -2.76
CA LEU A 33 -3.53 4.59 -1.52
C LEU A 33 -3.58 6.11 -1.54
N MET A 34 -2.57 6.79 -2.10
CA MET A 34 -2.60 8.25 -2.25
C MET A 34 -3.68 8.69 -3.24
N GLU A 35 -3.82 8.01 -4.37
CA GLU A 35 -4.89 8.26 -5.35
C GLU A 35 -6.28 8.10 -4.70
N GLU A 36 -6.57 6.95 -4.08
CA GLU A 36 -7.90 6.62 -3.60
C GLU A 36 -8.29 7.38 -2.32
N VAL A 37 -7.37 7.49 -1.35
CA VAL A 37 -7.69 8.07 -0.03
C VAL A 37 -7.55 9.59 -0.04
N ARG A 38 -6.47 10.11 -0.64
CA ARG A 38 -6.16 11.54 -0.62
C ARG A 38 -6.73 12.27 -1.83
N GLU A 39 -6.43 11.82 -3.05
CA GLU A 39 -6.77 12.62 -4.25
C GLU A 39 -8.26 12.55 -4.59
N LYS A 40 -8.84 11.34 -4.66
CA LYS A 40 -10.25 11.17 -5.03
C LYS A 40 -11.22 11.57 -3.93
N ARG A 41 -10.85 11.38 -2.65
CA ARG A 41 -11.78 11.51 -1.52
C ARG A 41 -11.39 12.56 -0.49
N GLY A 42 -10.17 13.11 -0.53
CA GLY A 42 -9.72 14.14 0.41
C GLY A 42 -9.71 13.69 1.87
N LEU A 43 -9.64 12.39 2.16
CA LEU A 43 -9.81 11.86 3.51
C LEU A 43 -8.55 11.99 4.37
N ALA A 44 -7.37 11.98 3.76
CA ALA A 44 -6.11 11.99 4.48
C ALA A 44 -5.11 12.97 3.89
N TYR A 45 -4.27 13.56 4.74
CA TYR A 45 -3.14 14.37 4.29
C TYR A 45 -2.01 13.48 3.75
N SER A 46 -1.75 12.36 4.43
CA SER A 46 -0.78 11.36 4.02
C SER A 46 -1.32 9.95 4.25
N VAL A 47 -0.96 9.05 3.35
CA VAL A 47 -1.17 7.61 3.48
C VAL A 47 -0.03 6.90 2.76
N TYR A 48 0.52 5.86 3.37
CA TYR A 48 1.64 5.11 2.81
C TYR A 48 1.74 3.71 3.40
N SER A 49 2.55 2.87 2.75
CA SER A 49 2.87 1.52 3.24
C SER A 49 4.32 1.13 2.96
N TYR A 50 4.83 0.25 3.82
CA TYR A 50 6.18 -0.28 3.76
C TYR A 50 6.21 -1.78 4.03
N LEU A 51 7.13 -2.46 3.36
CA LEU A 51 7.57 -3.81 3.69
C LEU A 51 8.84 -3.75 4.55
N TYR A 52 8.76 -4.32 5.74
CA TYR A 52 9.86 -4.43 6.70
C TYR A 52 10.32 -5.89 6.82
N PRO A 53 11.29 -6.33 6.01
CA PRO A 53 11.82 -7.69 6.09
C PRO A 53 12.92 -7.78 7.16
N LEU A 54 12.52 -7.85 8.42
CA LEU A 54 13.45 -7.99 9.55
C LEU A 54 14.11 -9.38 9.54
N ARG A 55 15.19 -9.55 10.32
CA ARG A 55 15.98 -10.79 10.32
C ARG A 55 15.21 -12.04 10.78
N LYS A 56 14.23 -11.88 11.67
CA LYS A 56 13.46 -12.98 12.30
C LYS A 56 11.95 -12.91 12.05
N SER A 57 11.48 -11.85 11.40
CA SER A 57 10.07 -11.63 11.08
C SER A 57 9.98 -10.67 9.90
N ALA A 58 8.85 -10.68 9.19
CA ALA A 58 8.58 -9.67 8.19
C ALA A 58 7.20 -9.08 8.42
N ILE A 59 7.10 -7.76 8.25
CA ILE A 59 5.89 -7.00 8.55
C ILE A 59 5.57 -6.11 7.35
N PHE A 60 4.31 -6.12 6.93
CA PHE A 60 3.74 -5.08 6.10
C PHE A 60 3.04 -4.09 7.04
N SER A 61 3.35 -2.81 6.92
CA SER A 61 2.76 -1.78 7.76
C SER A 61 2.47 -0.53 6.96
N GLY A 62 1.35 0.12 7.28
CA GLY A 62 0.97 1.39 6.70
C GLY A 62 0.40 2.36 7.72
N SER A 63 0.43 3.62 7.34
CA SER A 63 -0.06 4.72 8.16
C SER A 63 -0.96 5.62 7.33
N VAL A 64 -1.93 6.24 8.00
CA VAL A 64 -2.83 7.22 7.42
C VAL A 64 -2.99 8.35 8.44
N ALA A 65 -2.79 9.59 7.98
CA ALA A 65 -3.00 10.80 8.75
C ALA A 65 -4.32 11.44 8.29
N THR A 66 -5.38 11.21 9.07
CA THR A 66 -6.75 11.65 8.77
C THR A 66 -7.40 12.26 10.02
N LYS A 67 -8.53 12.95 9.84
CA LYS A 67 -9.35 13.46 10.94
C LYS A 67 -10.05 12.31 11.66
N ASN A 68 -10.34 12.48 12.95
CA ASN A 68 -11.05 11.48 13.74
C ASN A 68 -12.39 11.07 13.13
N GLU A 69 -13.15 12.03 12.58
CA GLU A 69 -14.44 11.78 11.93
C GLU A 69 -14.33 10.94 10.65
N SER A 70 -13.17 10.94 9.99
CA SER A 70 -12.92 10.28 8.71
C SER A 70 -12.13 8.97 8.84
N ILE A 71 -11.75 8.57 10.06
CA ILE A 71 -10.89 7.39 10.27
C ILE A 71 -11.53 6.10 9.78
N ALA A 72 -12.81 5.89 10.07
CA ALA A 72 -13.53 4.68 9.68
C ALA A 72 -13.58 4.55 8.15
N GLN A 73 -14.02 5.62 7.48
CA GLN A 73 -14.07 5.67 6.02
C GLN A 73 -12.68 5.49 5.38
N SER A 74 -11.64 6.10 5.95
CA SER A 74 -10.26 5.94 5.46
C SER A 74 -9.81 4.48 5.54
N LEU A 75 -10.08 3.81 6.66
CA LEU A 75 -9.73 2.41 6.84
C LEU A 75 -10.52 1.48 5.90
N ASP A 76 -11.78 1.80 5.61
CA ASP A 76 -12.60 1.02 4.67
C ASP A 76 -12.07 1.14 3.24
N VAL A 77 -11.69 2.34 2.80
CA VAL A 77 -11.06 2.55 1.49
C VAL A 77 -9.72 1.82 1.40
N ILE A 78 -8.88 1.93 2.43
CA ILE A 78 -7.59 1.22 2.50
C ILE A 78 -7.82 -0.29 2.41
N ARG A 79 -8.78 -0.84 3.16
CA ARG A 79 -9.10 -2.27 3.13
C ARG A 79 -9.63 -2.71 1.77
N ALA A 80 -10.47 -1.91 1.14
CA ALA A 80 -11.00 -2.19 -0.20
C ALA A 80 -9.87 -2.26 -1.24
N GLU A 81 -8.93 -1.32 -1.23
CA GLU A 81 -7.81 -1.34 -2.18
C GLU A 81 -6.84 -2.48 -1.90
N LEU A 82 -6.58 -2.80 -0.64
CA LEU A 82 -5.80 -3.99 -0.27
C LEU A 82 -6.45 -5.28 -0.80
N ASN A 83 -7.77 -5.41 -0.64
CA ASN A 83 -8.51 -6.57 -1.13
C ASN A 83 -8.49 -6.64 -2.66
N ARG A 84 -8.75 -5.52 -3.35
CA ARG A 84 -8.68 -5.45 -4.82
C ARG A 84 -7.31 -5.88 -5.32
N MET A 85 -6.24 -5.35 -4.73
CA MET A 85 -4.88 -5.70 -5.11
C MET A 85 -4.58 -7.19 -4.85
N ALA A 86 -5.13 -7.79 -3.80
CA ALA A 86 -4.96 -9.20 -3.49
C ALA A 86 -5.75 -10.13 -4.43
N THR A 87 -6.93 -9.70 -4.91
CA THR A 87 -7.81 -10.54 -5.75
C THR A 87 -7.58 -10.36 -7.25
N GLU A 88 -7.33 -9.13 -7.68
CA GLU A 88 -7.23 -8.74 -9.09
C GLU A 88 -5.81 -8.40 -9.52
N GLY A 89 -4.94 -8.08 -8.57
CA GLY A 89 -3.58 -7.62 -8.84
C GLY A 89 -3.51 -6.17 -9.37
N PRO A 90 -2.28 -5.70 -9.66
CA PRO A 90 -2.06 -4.41 -10.30
C PRO A 90 -2.47 -4.44 -11.77
N THR A 91 -2.91 -3.31 -12.30
CA THR A 91 -3.14 -3.18 -13.75
C THR A 91 -1.80 -3.13 -14.51
N ALA A 92 -1.84 -3.32 -15.84
CA ALA A 92 -0.65 -3.17 -16.67
C ALA A 92 -0.02 -1.77 -16.55
N THR A 93 -0.87 -0.73 -16.52
CA THR A 93 -0.43 0.66 -16.34
C THR A 93 0.22 0.88 -14.97
N ASP A 94 -0.32 0.29 -13.91
CA ASP A 94 0.30 0.37 -12.57
C ASP A 94 1.70 -0.22 -12.57
N LEU A 95 1.87 -1.36 -13.24
CA LEU A 95 3.15 -2.05 -13.33
C LEU A 95 4.18 -1.28 -14.18
N ASP A 96 3.74 -0.68 -15.28
CA ASP A 96 4.62 0.12 -16.17
C ASP A 96 5.09 1.40 -15.47
N ASN A 97 4.19 2.06 -14.74
CA ASN A 97 4.53 3.24 -13.94
C ASN A 97 5.56 2.89 -12.85
N ALA A 98 5.39 1.76 -12.16
CA ALA A 98 6.30 1.32 -11.11
C ALA A 98 7.70 0.92 -11.61
N LYS A 99 7.87 0.61 -12.90
CA LYS A 99 9.16 0.23 -13.51
C LYS A 99 9.91 1.40 -14.13
N SER A 100 9.22 2.52 -14.37
CA SER A 100 9.75 3.67 -15.10
C SER A 100 10.45 4.69 -14.20
N ILE A 101 10.66 4.34 -12.92
CA ILE A 101 11.32 5.15 -11.87
C ILE A 101 12.57 4.39 -11.40
#